data_AF-A0A7C7JQD8-F1
#
_entry.id   AF-A0A7C7JQD8-F1
#
_cell.length_a   1.000
_cell.length_b   1.000
_cell.length_c   1.000
_cell.angle_alpha   90.00
_cell.angle_beta   90.00
_cell.angle_gamma   90.00
#
_symmetry.space_group_name_H-M   'P 1'
#
loop_
_entity.id
_entity.type
_entity.pdbx_description
1 polymer ?
#
loop_
_entity_poly.entity_id
_entity_poly.type
_entity_poly.pdbx_seq_one_letter_code
_entity_poly.pdbx_strand_id
1 'polypeptide(L)'
;MIRVTDVRPLLMLLTASIIHVPTSAQTTHQFEATEYYNTFSFAHPPALRIRPGDRVVTRTVDAGGQDWNSNQVAQGPNPQIGPFYVE
;
A
#
# COMPACT_ATOMS: atom_id res chain seq x y z
N MET A 1 19.68 -58.91 -37.96
CA MET A 1 18.46 -58.63 -37.16
C MET A 1 18.82 -57.56 -36.14
N ILE A 2 18.30 -56.35 -36.40
CA ILE A 2 18.31 -55.05 -35.69
C ILE A 2 19.35 -54.82 -34.55
N ARG A 3 20.31 -53.93 -34.82
CA ARG A 3 21.15 -53.27 -33.81
C ARG A 3 20.31 -52.22 -33.07
N VAL A 4 20.28 -52.28 -31.74
CA VAL A 4 19.63 -51.26 -30.90
C VAL A 4 20.67 -50.17 -30.64
N THR A 5 20.59 -49.10 -31.42
CA THR A 5 21.37 -47.87 -31.28
C THR A 5 20.79 -46.95 -30.20
N ASP A 6 21.70 -46.36 -29.40
CA ASP A 6 21.64 -45.03 -28.79
C ASP A 6 20.32 -44.58 -28.13
N VAL A 7 20.22 -44.80 -26.82
CA VAL A 7 19.35 -44.00 -25.95
C VAL A 7 20.16 -42.82 -25.44
N ARG A 8 20.07 -41.68 -26.13
CA ARG A 8 20.60 -40.39 -25.64
C ARG A 8 19.82 -40.00 -24.37
N PRO A 9 20.45 -39.64 -23.23
CA PRO A 9 19.71 -39.12 -22.09
C PRO A 9 19.24 -37.71 -22.45
N LEU A 10 17.93 -37.55 -22.59
CA LEU A 10 17.29 -36.27 -22.77
C LEU A 10 17.44 -35.48 -21.45
N LEU A 11 18.41 -34.57 -21.41
CA LEU A 11 18.60 -33.63 -20.30
C LEU A 11 17.44 -32.62 -20.32
N MET A 12 16.39 -32.88 -19.52
CA MET A 12 15.36 -31.88 -19.22
C MET A 12 15.96 -30.78 -18.35
N LEU A 13 16.35 -29.66 -18.97
CA LEU A 13 16.61 -28.42 -18.25
C LEU A 13 15.26 -27.84 -17.77
N LEU A 14 14.92 -28.08 -16.49
CA LEU A 14 13.93 -27.28 -15.78
C LEU A 14 14.48 -25.87 -15.61
N THR A 15 14.17 -24.97 -16.54
CA THR A 15 14.32 -23.54 -16.31
C THR A 15 13.24 -23.14 -15.31
N ALA A 16 13.58 -23.12 -14.02
CA ALA A 16 12.74 -22.46 -13.02
C ALA A 16 12.71 -20.97 -13.35
N SER A 17 11.67 -20.53 -14.06
CA SER A 17 11.37 -19.12 -14.23
C SER A 17 11.04 -18.57 -12.84
N ILE A 18 12.01 -17.96 -12.18
CA ILE A 18 11.79 -17.19 -10.97
C ILE A 18 10.86 -16.05 -11.38
N ILE A 19 9.57 -16.15 -11.04
CA ILE A 19 8.65 -15.01 -11.10
C ILE A 19 9.16 -14.02 -10.06
N HIS A 20 10.03 -13.11 -10.48
CA HIS A 20 10.42 -11.98 -9.67
C HIS A 20 9.21 -11.05 -9.61
N VAL A 21 8.42 -11.14 -8.54
CA VAL A 21 7.46 -10.07 -8.23
C VAL A 21 8.33 -8.87 -7.88
N PRO A 22 8.35 -7.79 -8.70
CA PRO A 22 9.14 -6.63 -8.37
C PRO A 22 8.62 -6.10 -7.04
N THR A 23 9.43 -6.18 -5.99
CA THR A 23 9.14 -5.50 -4.75
C THR A 23 9.26 -4.02 -5.07
N SER A 24 8.14 -3.31 -5.21
CA SER A 24 8.17 -1.84 -5.27
C SER A 24 8.96 -1.36 -4.05
N ALA A 25 9.88 -0.43 -4.26
CA ALA A 25 10.61 0.17 -3.16
C ALA A 25 9.57 0.82 -2.22
N GLN A 26 9.36 0.20 -1.05
CA GLN A 26 8.40 0.63 -0.05
C GLN A 26 8.81 2.02 0.45
N THR A 27 8.01 3.03 0.12
CA THR A 27 8.25 4.40 0.58
C THR A 27 7.53 4.60 1.92
N THR A 28 8.19 5.29 2.85
CA THR A 28 7.55 5.75 4.09
C THR A 28 7.22 7.23 3.95
N HIS A 29 5.92 7.54 3.98
CA HIS A 29 5.39 8.90 3.94
C HIS A 29 5.19 9.41 5.35
N GLN A 30 5.78 10.56 5.67
CA GLN A 30 5.44 11.33 6.87
C GLN A 30 4.31 12.29 6.49
N PHE A 31 3.12 12.08 7.03
CA PHE A 31 1.92 12.80 6.63
C PHE A 31 1.32 13.57 7.81
N GLU A 32 1.15 14.88 7.64
CA GLU A 32 0.40 15.73 8.56
C GLU A 32 -0.93 16.13 7.91
N ALA A 33 -2.03 15.86 8.61
CA ALA A 33 -3.37 16.16 8.11
C ALA A 33 -3.65 17.66 8.15
N THR A 34 -4.10 18.22 7.02
CA THR A 34 -4.53 19.62 6.90
C THR A 34 -6.05 19.77 6.87
N GLU A 35 -6.77 18.66 6.69
CA GLU A 35 -8.23 18.61 6.58
C GLU A 35 -8.76 17.30 7.18
N TYR A 36 -9.98 17.36 7.68
CA TYR A 36 -10.65 16.23 8.33
C TYR A 36 -12.09 16.13 7.84
N TYR A 37 -12.58 14.90 7.68
CA TYR A 37 -13.96 14.65 7.23
C TYR A 37 -14.75 13.80 8.23
N ASN A 38 -16.01 14.15 8.48
CA ASN A 38 -16.94 13.33 9.26
C ASN A 38 -17.77 12.38 8.39
N THR A 39 -17.49 12.31 7.09
CA THR A 39 -18.20 11.46 6.13
C THR A 39 -17.21 10.72 5.25
N PHE A 40 -17.59 9.51 4.83
CA PHE A 40 -16.87 8.77 3.79
C PHE A 40 -17.55 9.04 2.45
N SER A 41 -16.90 9.79 1.57
CA SER A 41 -17.46 10.20 0.28
C SER A 41 -16.39 10.18 -0.80
N PHE A 42 -16.75 9.80 -2.02
CA PHE A 42 -15.88 9.92 -3.19
C PHE A 42 -15.59 11.38 -3.56
N ALA A 43 -16.41 12.32 -3.08
CA ALA A 43 -16.26 13.75 -3.34
C ALA A 43 -15.07 14.36 -2.58
N HIS A 44 -14.54 13.68 -1.56
CA HIS A 44 -13.39 14.14 -0.81
C HIS A 44 -12.10 13.94 -1.63
N PRO A 45 -11.29 14.97 -1.86
CA PRO A 45 -10.05 14.84 -2.61
C PRO A 45 -9.07 13.91 -1.87
N PRO A 46 -8.26 13.10 -2.58
CA PRO A 46 -7.20 12.33 -1.95
C PRO A 46 -6.21 13.25 -1.23
N ALA A 47 -6.04 13.05 0.08
CA ALA A 47 -5.06 13.77 0.88
C ALA A 47 -3.62 13.32 0.59
N LEU A 48 -3.45 12.07 0.15
CA LEU A 48 -2.18 11.50 -0.30
C LEU A 48 -2.44 10.38 -1.32
N ARG A 49 -1.57 10.24 -2.32
CA ARG A 49 -1.55 9.10 -3.25
C ARG A 49 -0.34 8.23 -2.93
N ILE A 50 -0.55 6.94 -2.72
CA ILE A 50 0.47 5.97 -2.29
C ILE A 50 0.45 4.72 -3.17
N ARG A 51 1.54 3.96 -3.17
CA ARG A 51 1.61 2.67 -3.88
C ARG A 51 1.31 1.51 -2.95
N PRO A 52 0.85 0.36 -3.48
CA PRO A 52 0.81 -0.88 -2.73
C PRO A 52 2.17 -1.17 -2.09
N GLY A 53 2.16 -1.39 -0.78
CA GLY A 53 3.36 -1.62 0.02
C GLY A 53 3.93 -0.38 0.71
N ASP A 54 3.53 0.85 0.36
CA ASP A 54 3.99 2.04 1.08
C ASP A 54 3.51 2.07 2.55
N ARG A 55 4.20 2.85 3.39
CA ARG A 55 3.81 3.13 4.78
C ARG A 55 3.43 4.59 4.91
N VAL A 56 2.37 4.89 5.65
CA VAL A 56 2.01 6.25 6.06
C VAL A 56 2.14 6.35 7.56
N VAL A 57 2.96 7.29 8.03
CA VAL A 57 3.09 7.66 9.43
C VAL A 57 2.40 8.99 9.61
N THR A 58 1.41 9.06 10.51
CA THR A 58 0.61 10.26 10.74
C THR A 58 0.22 10.38 12.21
N ARG A 59 -0.34 11.53 12.59
CA ARG A 59 -0.90 11.81 13.92
C ARG A 59 -2.41 11.88 13.81
N THR A 60 -3.12 11.13 14.65
CA THR A 60 -4.57 11.16 14.73
C THR A 60 -5.06 12.26 15.65
N VAL A 61 -6.33 12.64 15.49
CA VAL A 61 -7.11 13.42 16.46
C VAL A 61 -8.03 12.49 17.24
N ASP A 62 -8.49 12.91 18.42
CA ASP A 62 -9.48 12.14 19.18
C ASP A 62 -10.88 12.20 18.55
N ALA A 63 -11.84 11.46 19.12
CA ALA A 63 -13.22 11.44 18.66
C ALA A 63 -13.92 12.81 18.73
N GLY A 64 -13.46 13.70 19.62
CA GLY A 64 -13.94 15.06 19.74
C GLY A 64 -13.33 16.01 18.70
N GLY A 65 -12.25 15.63 18.03
CA GLY A 65 -11.51 16.45 17.08
C GLY A 65 -10.37 17.26 17.70
N GLN A 66 -9.87 16.84 18.87
CA GLN A 66 -8.71 17.44 19.51
C GLN A 66 -7.41 16.78 19.07
N ASP A 67 -6.37 17.59 18.88
CA ASP A 67 -5.02 17.12 18.58
C ASP A 67 -4.23 16.70 19.83
N TRP A 68 -2.96 16.33 19.64
CA TRP A 68 -2.04 15.91 20.71
C TRP A 68 -1.69 17.00 21.73
N ASN A 69 -1.97 18.27 21.40
CA ASN A 69 -1.82 19.42 22.29
C ASN A 69 -3.16 19.85 22.91
N SER A 70 -4.22 19.06 22.73
CA SER A 70 -5.59 19.39 23.13
C SER A 70 -6.20 20.61 22.41
N ASN A 71 -5.68 20.98 21.24
CA ASN A 71 -6.31 22.00 20.40
C ASN A 71 -7.48 21.39 19.62
N GLN A 72 -8.59 22.11 19.52
CA GLN A 72 -9.72 21.73 18.67
C GLN A 72 -9.39 22.02 17.20
N VAL A 73 -9.10 20.98 16.42
CA VAL A 73 -8.65 21.12 15.01
C VAL A 73 -9.64 20.54 14.00
N ALA A 74 -10.62 19.76 14.45
CA ALA A 74 -11.64 19.14 13.61
C ALA A 74 -13.00 19.13 14.31
N GLN A 75 -14.08 18.97 13.56
CA GLN A 75 -15.41 18.82 14.14
C GLN A 75 -15.65 17.36 14.57
N GLY A 76 -16.16 17.13 15.78
CA GLY A 76 -16.64 15.82 16.23
C GLY A 76 -18.07 15.47 15.72
N PRO A 77 -18.47 14.18 15.74
CA PRO A 77 -17.72 13.04 16.23
C PRO A 77 -16.86 12.38 15.14
N ASN A 78 -15.76 11.76 15.57
CA ASN A 78 -14.90 10.88 14.78
C ASN A 78 -14.44 11.48 13.42
N PRO A 79 -13.81 12.68 13.42
CA PRO A 79 -13.22 13.22 12.21
C PRO A 79 -12.12 12.28 11.67
N GLN A 80 -12.14 12.04 10.36
CA GLN A 80 -11.24 11.11 9.66
C GLN A 80 -10.14 11.85 8.92
N ILE A 81 -8.96 11.24 8.87
CA ILE A 81 -7.82 11.68 8.07
C ILE A 81 -7.83 10.92 6.74
N GLY A 82 -7.58 11.63 5.64
CA GLY A 82 -7.58 11.07 4.29
C GLY A 82 -8.62 11.76 3.40
N PRO A 83 -9.16 11.06 2.38
CA PRO A 83 -8.85 9.69 1.98
C PRO A 83 -7.42 9.54 1.41
N PHE A 84 -6.81 8.37 1.60
CA PHE A 84 -5.59 8.00 0.89
C PHE A 84 -5.95 7.18 -0.34
N TYR A 85 -5.44 7.59 -1.50
CA TYR A 85 -5.63 6.86 -2.75
C TYR A 85 -4.47 5.89 -2.95
N VAL A 86 -4.78 4.61 -3.14
CA VAL A 86 -3.78 3.59 -3.48
C VAL A 86 -3.83 3.36 -4.99
N GLU A 87 -2.69 3.55 -5.66
CA GLU A 87 -2.53 3.33 -7.12
C GLU A 87 -2.69 1.87 -7.55
#